data_AF-A0A354WZH6-F1
#
_entry.id   AF-A0A354WZH6-F1
#
_cell.length_a   1.000
_cell.length_b   1.000
_cell.length_c   1.000
_cell.angle_alpha   90.00
_cell.angle_beta   90.00
_cell.angle_gamma   90.00
#
_symmetry.space_group_name_H-M   'P 1'
#
loop_
_entity.id
_entity.type
_entity.pdbx_description
1 polymer ?
#
loop_
_entity_poly.entity_id
_entity_poly.type
_entity_poly.pdbx_seq_one_letter_code
_entity_poly.pdbx_strand_id
1 'polypeptide(L)'
;TEFAEKLPKDTVILTAGCAKYRYNKLSLGDINGIPRVLDAGQCNDSYSLVKIALALKEAFELDDLNDLPIAYNIAWYEQKAVIVLLALLSLGVKNIHLGPTLPAFLSPNVANVLVRNFGIAGISSVDEDMKVLLSVKRHEAVKRISVLKNL
;
A
#
# COMPACT_ATOMS: atom_id res chain seq x y z
N THR A 1 0.12 -12.74 -7.10
CA THR A 1 1.38 -13.51 -7.02
C THR A 1 2.39 -12.90 -7.95
N GLU A 2 2.13 -12.88 -9.26
CA GLU A 2 3.00 -12.29 -10.28
C GLU A 2 3.48 -10.86 -9.96
N PHE A 3 2.57 -9.97 -9.51
CA PHE A 3 2.97 -8.62 -9.09
C PHE A 3 4.07 -8.62 -8.01
N ALA A 4 3.97 -9.50 -6.99
CA ALA A 4 4.96 -9.59 -5.92
C ALA A 4 6.31 -10.15 -6.41
N GLU A 5 6.29 -11.06 -7.40
CA GLU A 5 7.51 -11.64 -7.98
C GLU A 5 8.24 -10.63 -8.87
N LYS A 6 7.50 -9.77 -9.57
CA LYS A 6 8.04 -8.73 -10.47
C LYS A 6 8.44 -7.44 -9.74
N LEU A 7 8.09 -7.28 -8.46
CA LEU A 7 8.46 -6.09 -7.69
C LEU A 7 9.99 -5.93 -7.60
N PRO A 8 10.54 -4.73 -7.87
CA PRO A 8 11.97 -4.46 -7.76
C PRO A 8 12.56 -4.87 -6.41
N LYS A 9 13.80 -5.33 -6.40
CA LYS A 9 14.45 -5.88 -5.19
C LYS A 9 14.65 -4.87 -4.06
N ASP A 10 14.52 -3.58 -4.35
CA ASP A 10 14.57 -2.47 -3.39
C ASP A 10 13.20 -2.09 -2.79
N THR A 11 12.17 -2.93 -2.99
CA THR A 11 10.82 -2.73 -2.43
C THR A 11 10.48 -3.73 -1.33
N VAL A 12 9.64 -3.30 -0.39
CA VAL A 12 9.10 -4.12 0.70
C VAL A 12 7.58 -4.19 0.57
N ILE A 13 7.02 -5.39 0.76
CA ILE A 13 5.59 -5.65 0.82
C ILE A 13 5.16 -5.57 2.29
N LEU A 14 4.24 -4.65 2.60
CA LEU A 14 3.53 -4.61 3.87
C LEU A 14 2.22 -5.37 3.73
N THR A 15 1.94 -6.33 4.61
CA THR A 15 0.73 -7.16 4.51
C THR A 15 0.03 -7.39 5.84
N ALA A 16 -1.28 -7.57 5.77
CA ALA A 16 -2.14 -7.99 6.84
C ALA A 16 -3.33 -8.77 6.25
N GLY A 17 -3.82 -9.79 6.96
CA GLY A 17 -4.94 -10.60 6.51
C GLY A 17 -4.58 -11.68 5.47
N CYS A 18 -5.59 -12.41 5.00
CA CYS A 18 -5.37 -13.63 4.20
C CYS A 18 -4.83 -13.38 2.78
N ALA A 19 -4.83 -12.13 2.29
CA ALA A 19 -4.21 -11.76 1.01
C ALA A 19 -2.72 -12.16 0.96
N LYS A 20 -2.05 -12.23 2.12
CA LYS A 20 -0.66 -12.67 2.27
C LYS A 20 -0.36 -14.02 1.62
N TYR A 21 -1.32 -14.94 1.59
CA TYR A 21 -1.10 -16.30 1.08
C TYR A 21 -0.82 -16.34 -0.43
N ARG A 22 -1.02 -15.23 -1.15
CA ARG A 22 -0.63 -15.11 -2.55
C ARG A 22 0.88 -14.94 -2.75
N TYR A 23 1.64 -14.58 -1.72
CA TYR A 23 3.07 -14.24 -1.87
C TYR A 23 3.96 -14.56 -0.66
N ASN A 24 3.41 -14.89 0.52
CA ASN A 24 4.19 -15.12 1.74
C ASN A 24 5.06 -16.39 1.74
N LYS A 25 4.88 -17.28 0.76
CA LYS A 25 5.72 -18.48 0.55
C LYS A 25 6.75 -18.30 -0.58
N LEU A 26 6.83 -17.12 -1.17
CA LEU A 26 7.82 -16.80 -2.21
C LEU A 26 9.16 -16.46 -1.56
N SER A 27 10.27 -16.84 -2.19
CA SER A 27 11.63 -16.51 -1.76
C SER A 27 12.02 -15.11 -2.21
N LEU A 28 11.37 -14.08 -1.64
CA LEU A 28 11.58 -12.67 -2.05
C LEU A 28 12.84 -12.04 -1.45
N GLY A 29 13.44 -12.63 -0.43
CA GLY A 29 14.68 -12.17 0.22
C GLY A 29 14.47 -11.05 1.24
N ASP A 30 15.55 -10.34 1.55
CA ASP A 30 15.60 -9.21 2.48
C ASP A 30 16.37 -8.02 1.87
N ILE A 31 16.24 -6.85 2.51
CA ILE A 31 17.01 -5.64 2.21
C ILE A 31 17.75 -5.26 3.50
N ASN A 32 19.07 -5.45 3.53
CA ASN A 32 19.90 -5.15 4.70
C ASN A 32 19.41 -5.81 6.00
N GLY A 33 18.96 -7.07 5.93
CA GLY A 33 18.40 -7.82 7.05
C GLY A 33 16.90 -7.61 7.30
N ILE A 34 16.24 -6.69 6.58
CA ILE A 34 14.79 -6.46 6.69
C ILE A 34 14.06 -7.34 5.66
N PRO A 35 13.19 -8.28 6.08
CA PRO A 35 12.46 -9.14 5.14
C PRO A 35 11.64 -8.32 4.14
N ARG A 36 11.65 -8.71 2.86
CA ARG A 36 10.86 -8.03 1.81
C ARG A 36 9.35 -8.27 1.91
N VAL A 37 8.90 -9.12 2.85
CA VAL A 37 7.50 -9.25 3.24
C VAL A 37 7.41 -9.04 4.74
N LEU A 38 6.79 -7.94 5.15
CA LEU A 38 6.52 -7.62 6.55
C LEU A 38 5.03 -7.88 6.83
N ASP A 39 4.78 -8.95 7.57
CA ASP A 39 3.44 -9.40 7.93
C ASP A 39 3.03 -8.88 9.30
N ALA A 40 2.05 -7.97 9.32
CA ALA A 40 1.53 -7.39 10.55
C ALA A 40 0.50 -8.30 11.26
N GLY A 41 -0.03 -9.34 10.61
CA GLY A 41 -0.97 -10.29 11.22
C GLY A 41 -2.29 -10.46 10.46
N GLN A 42 -3.40 -10.49 11.19
CA GLN A 42 -4.77 -10.65 10.68
C GLN A 42 -5.28 -9.37 10.00
N CYS A 43 -6.48 -9.41 9.40
CA CYS A 43 -7.02 -8.24 8.67
C CYS A 43 -7.15 -7.00 9.57
N ASN A 44 -7.46 -7.18 10.86
CA ASN A 44 -7.51 -6.11 11.86
C ASN A 44 -6.14 -5.47 12.14
N ASP A 45 -5.04 -6.18 11.89
CA ASP A 45 -3.68 -5.65 12.06
C ASP A 45 -3.28 -4.70 10.92
N SER A 46 -4.18 -4.42 9.97
CA SER A 46 -4.08 -3.25 9.10
C SER A 46 -3.98 -1.95 9.89
N TYR A 47 -4.48 -1.93 11.14
CA TYR A 47 -4.24 -0.85 12.10
C TYR A 47 -2.75 -0.61 12.36
N SER A 48 -1.96 -1.68 12.52
CA SER A 48 -0.51 -1.58 12.71
C SER A 48 0.18 -0.98 11.49
N LEU A 49 -0.27 -1.33 10.28
CA LEU A 49 0.25 -0.74 9.04
C LEU A 49 -0.03 0.77 8.95
N VAL A 50 -1.23 1.19 9.37
CA VAL A 50 -1.57 2.61 9.49
C VAL A 50 -0.67 3.32 10.50
N LYS A 51 -0.42 2.71 11.66
CA LYS A 51 0.49 3.26 12.67
C LYS A 51 1.92 3.40 12.15
N ILE A 52 2.41 2.43 11.39
CA ILE A 52 3.70 2.51 10.71
C ILE A 52 3.72 3.67 9.72
N ALA A 53 2.70 3.81 8.87
CA ALA A 53 2.62 4.92 7.92
C ALA A 53 2.61 6.28 8.63
N LEU A 54 1.83 6.44 9.70
CA LEU A 54 1.81 7.67 10.50
C LEU A 54 3.17 7.98 11.14
N ALA A 55 3.85 6.97 11.69
CA ALA A 55 5.19 7.14 12.26
C ALA A 55 6.22 7.52 11.19
N LEU A 56 6.14 6.94 9.99
CA LEU A 56 7.00 7.31 8.87
C LEU A 56 6.74 8.74 8.38
N LYS A 57 5.46 9.15 8.31
CA LYS A 57 5.07 10.52 7.98
C LYS A 57 5.71 11.51 8.95
N GLU A 58 5.62 11.23 10.24
CA GLU A 58 6.23 12.06 11.29
C GLU A 58 7.76 12.07 11.19
N ALA A 59 8.39 10.89 11.06
CA ALA A 59 9.84 10.77 10.95
C ALA A 59 10.44 11.44 9.71
N PHE A 60 9.66 11.56 8.63
CA PHE A 60 10.06 12.26 7.40
C PHE A 60 9.56 13.70 7.33
N GLU A 61 8.90 14.20 8.38
CA GLU A 61 8.35 15.56 8.47
C GLU A 61 7.43 15.89 7.27
N LEU A 62 6.59 14.94 6.88
CA LEU A 62 5.65 15.10 5.77
C LEU A 62 4.30 15.63 6.24
N ASP A 63 3.70 16.54 5.48
CA ASP A 63 2.39 17.11 5.81
C ASP A 63 1.22 16.16 5.49
N ASP A 64 1.37 15.30 4.47
CA ASP A 64 0.35 14.37 4.00
C ASP A 64 0.85 12.90 4.04
N LEU A 65 -0.03 11.97 4.40
CA LEU A 65 0.23 10.52 4.31
C LEU A 65 0.51 10.07 2.87
N ASN A 66 -0.09 10.75 1.90
CA ASN A 66 0.04 10.44 0.48
C ASN A 66 1.40 10.84 -0.12
N ASP A 67 2.23 11.60 0.63
CA ASP A 67 3.59 11.95 0.23
C ASP A 67 4.62 10.88 0.60
N LEU A 68 4.20 9.86 1.37
CA LEU A 68 5.02 8.70 1.66
C LEU A 68 5.28 7.89 0.39
N PRO A 69 6.45 7.23 0.27
CA PRO A 69 6.73 6.29 -0.82
C PRO A 69 5.99 4.95 -0.60
N ILE A 70 4.68 4.98 -0.40
CA ILE A 70 3.81 3.83 -0.17
C ILE A 70 2.75 3.77 -1.27
N ALA A 71 2.67 2.64 -1.94
CA ALA A 71 1.62 2.35 -2.92
C ALA A 71 0.62 1.34 -2.33
N TYR A 72 -0.68 1.60 -2.50
CA TYR A 72 -1.75 0.75 -1.96
C TYR A 72 -2.36 -0.11 -3.07
N ASN A 73 -1.95 -1.38 -3.13
CA ASN A 73 -2.56 -2.40 -3.99
C ASN A 73 -3.25 -3.46 -3.11
N ILE A 74 -4.53 -3.24 -2.83
CA ILE A 74 -5.29 -3.95 -1.79
C ILE A 74 -6.21 -4.99 -2.42
N ALA A 75 -6.05 -6.24 -2.01
CA ALA A 75 -7.00 -7.30 -2.30
C ALA A 75 -8.13 -7.33 -1.26
N TRP A 76 -9.38 -7.48 -1.70
CA TRP A 76 -10.54 -7.61 -0.81
C TRP A 76 -11.39 -8.82 -1.18
N TYR A 77 -12.25 -9.25 -0.24
CA TYR A 77 -13.21 -10.33 -0.46
C TYR A 77 -14.49 -10.14 0.35
N GLU A 78 -14.38 -9.91 1.66
CA GLU A 78 -15.52 -9.81 2.57
C GLU A 78 -15.60 -8.43 3.26
N GLN A 79 -16.55 -8.28 4.18
CA GLN A 79 -16.95 -6.98 4.73
C GLN A 79 -15.92 -6.37 5.68
N LYS A 80 -15.05 -7.16 6.32
CA LYS A 80 -13.94 -6.60 7.10
C LYS A 80 -12.95 -5.86 6.22
N ALA A 81 -12.72 -6.30 4.98
CA ALA A 81 -11.92 -5.53 4.03
C ALA A 81 -12.59 -4.18 3.66
N VAL A 82 -13.91 -4.12 3.64
CA VAL A 82 -14.66 -2.87 3.39
C VAL A 82 -14.46 -1.87 4.53
N ILE A 83 -14.53 -2.29 5.80
CA ILE A 83 -14.30 -1.36 6.92
C ILE A 83 -12.83 -0.89 6.99
N VAL A 84 -11.86 -1.75 6.61
CA VAL A 84 -10.46 -1.34 6.47
C VAL A 84 -10.31 -0.30 5.37
N LEU A 85 -10.95 -0.49 4.21
CA LEU A 85 -10.96 0.51 3.14
C LEU A 85 -11.54 1.84 3.63
N LEU A 86 -12.71 1.83 4.26
CA LEU A 86 -13.34 3.05 4.79
C LEU A 86 -12.48 3.76 5.83
N ALA A 87 -11.74 3.02 6.67
CA ALA A 87 -10.79 3.60 7.62
C ALA A 87 -9.59 4.27 6.91
N LEU A 88 -9.06 3.68 5.84
CA LEU A 88 -8.01 4.33 5.04
C LEU A 88 -8.52 5.61 4.37
N LEU A 89 -9.73 5.58 3.82
CA LEU A 89 -10.36 6.75 3.21
C LEU A 89 -10.63 7.86 4.23
N SER A 90 -11.06 7.52 5.45
CA SER A 90 -11.29 8.52 6.51
C SER A 90 -9.99 9.16 7.03
N LEU A 91 -8.87 8.44 6.94
CA LEU A 91 -7.52 8.96 7.20
C LEU A 91 -6.96 9.80 6.04
N GLY A 92 -7.70 9.91 4.93
CA GLY A 92 -7.29 10.69 3.77
C GLY A 92 -6.34 9.97 2.82
N VAL A 93 -6.19 8.65 2.93
CA VAL A 93 -5.39 7.86 1.97
C VAL A 93 -6.06 7.88 0.59
N LYS A 94 -5.26 8.12 -0.45
CA LYS A 94 -5.68 8.23 -1.84
C LYS A 94 -4.96 7.21 -2.73
N ASN A 95 -5.43 7.09 -3.98
CA ASN A 95 -4.83 6.29 -5.04
C ASN A 95 -4.75 4.78 -4.73
N ILE A 96 -5.73 4.29 -3.97
CA ILE A 96 -5.85 2.86 -3.64
C ILE A 96 -6.31 2.09 -4.88
N HIS A 97 -5.50 1.13 -5.31
CA HIS A 97 -5.89 0.12 -6.28
C HIS A 97 -6.56 -1.04 -5.54
N LEU A 98 -7.83 -1.30 -5.85
CA LEU A 98 -8.67 -2.26 -5.17
C LEU A 98 -9.07 -3.38 -6.12
N GLY A 99 -8.78 -4.63 -5.74
CA GLY A 99 -8.99 -5.79 -6.61
C GLY A 99 -9.37 -7.09 -5.88
N PRO A 100 -9.69 -8.16 -6.63
CA PRO A 100 -9.51 -8.27 -8.08
C PRO A 100 -10.60 -7.57 -8.91
N THR A 101 -11.77 -7.30 -8.33
CA THR A 101 -12.85 -6.52 -8.95
C THR A 101 -13.29 -5.44 -7.98
N LEU A 102 -13.86 -4.34 -8.46
CA LEU A 102 -14.51 -3.38 -7.57
C LEU A 102 -15.75 -4.00 -6.91
N PRO A 103 -16.13 -3.59 -5.68
CA PRO A 103 -17.32 -4.10 -5.03
C PRO A 103 -18.60 -3.82 -5.81
N ALA A 104 -19.38 -4.88 -6.07
CA ALA A 104 -20.62 -4.79 -6.84
C ALA A 104 -21.72 -3.93 -6.16
N PHE A 105 -21.60 -3.68 -4.85
CA PHE A 105 -22.51 -2.80 -4.12
C PHE A 105 -22.25 -1.31 -4.37
N LEU A 106 -21.15 -0.95 -5.05
CA LEU A 106 -20.89 0.42 -5.47
C LEU A 106 -21.72 0.74 -6.72
N SER A 107 -22.75 1.56 -6.56
CA SER A 107 -23.44 2.12 -7.73
C SER A 107 -22.50 3.00 -8.56
N PRO A 108 -22.76 3.21 -9.86
CA PRO A 108 -21.92 4.07 -10.70
C PRO A 108 -21.68 5.47 -10.11
N ASN A 109 -22.70 6.06 -9.48
CA ASN A 109 -22.58 7.37 -8.85
C ASN A 109 -21.65 7.34 -7.63
N VAL A 110 -21.77 6.32 -6.78
CA VAL A 110 -20.91 6.17 -5.59
C VAL A 110 -19.47 5.87 -6.03
N ALA A 111 -19.28 4.99 -7.02
CA ALA A 111 -17.96 4.73 -7.59
C ALA A 111 -17.30 6.00 -8.13
N ASN A 112 -18.05 6.85 -8.85
CA ASN A 112 -17.54 8.13 -9.36
C ASN A 112 -17.13 9.10 -8.24
N VAL A 113 -17.87 9.13 -7.12
CA VAL A 113 -17.48 9.93 -5.94
C VAL A 113 -16.16 9.43 -5.36
N LEU A 114 -15.99 8.11 -5.25
CA LEU A 114 -14.76 7.51 -4.74
C LEU A 114 -13.56 7.76 -5.64
N VAL A 115 -13.73 7.66 -6.96
CA VAL A 115 -12.70 8.00 -7.95
C VAL A 115 -12.33 9.48 -7.84
N ARG A 116 -13.31 10.39 -7.86
CA ARG A 116 -13.06 11.84 -7.88
C ARG A 116 -12.40 12.35 -6.59
N ASN A 117 -12.81 11.84 -5.43
CA ASN A 117 -12.34 12.35 -4.15
C ASN A 117 -11.09 11.64 -3.63
N PHE A 118 -10.94 10.35 -3.94
CA PHE A 118 -9.89 9.50 -3.37
C PHE A 118 -8.99 8.82 -4.41
N GLY A 119 -9.29 8.92 -5.70
CA GLY A 119 -8.50 8.27 -6.75
C GLY A 119 -8.56 6.73 -6.66
N ILE A 120 -9.64 6.15 -6.13
CA ILE A 120 -9.79 4.69 -6.11
C ILE A 120 -9.80 4.18 -7.56
N ALA A 121 -9.00 3.14 -7.81
CA ALA A 121 -8.89 2.49 -9.10
C ALA A 121 -9.05 0.97 -8.95
N GLY A 122 -9.42 0.30 -10.04
CA GLY A 122 -9.26 -1.16 -10.14
C GLY A 122 -7.81 -1.54 -10.42
N ILE A 123 -7.54 -2.84 -10.47
CA ILE A 123 -6.27 -3.37 -10.99
C ILE A 123 -6.36 -3.59 -12.51
N SER A 124 -5.21 -3.60 -13.18
CA SER A 124 -5.09 -3.84 -14.62
C SER A 124 -4.15 -5.02 -14.90
N SER A 125 -3.30 -4.93 -15.93
CA SER A 125 -2.21 -5.88 -16.08
C SER A 125 -1.10 -5.61 -15.07
N VAL A 126 -0.34 -6.65 -14.69
CA VAL A 126 0.77 -6.49 -13.74
C VAL A 126 1.79 -5.47 -14.22
N ASP A 127 2.09 -5.42 -15.52
CA ASP A 127 3.09 -4.51 -16.08
C ASP A 127 2.60 -3.05 -16.11
N GLU A 128 1.30 -2.81 -16.30
CA GLU A 128 0.69 -1.48 -16.20
C GLU A 128 0.62 -1.01 -14.75
N ASP A 129 0.10 -1.85 -13.86
CA ASP A 129 0.04 -1.57 -12.43
C ASP A 129 1.44 -1.31 -11.85
N MET A 130 2.47 -2.03 -12.32
CA MET A 130 3.86 -1.80 -11.90
C MET A 130 4.35 -0.40 -12.26
N LYS A 131 4.03 0.07 -13.48
CA LYS A 131 4.40 1.43 -13.91
C LYS A 131 3.68 2.50 -13.09
N VAL A 132 2.39 2.31 -12.82
CA VAL A 132 1.59 3.28 -12.07
C VAL A 132 2.01 3.29 -10.60
N LEU A 133 2.05 2.14 -9.93
CA LEU A 133 2.28 2.04 -8.49
C LEU A 133 3.73 2.33 -8.08
N LEU A 134 4.71 2.13 -8.96
CA LEU A 134 6.10 2.49 -8.68
C LEU A 134 6.48 3.90 -9.13
N SER A 135 5.59 4.61 -9.82
CA SER A 135 5.78 6.03 -10.16
C SER A 135 5.53 6.98 -8.99
N VAL A 136 5.15 6.47 -7.81
CA VAL A 136 4.95 7.26 -6.60
C VAL A 136 6.17 8.14 -6.35
N LYS A 137 5.92 9.42 -6.12
CA LYS A 137 6.95 10.46 -5.97
C LYS A 137 7.98 10.00 -4.94
N ARG A 138 9.21 9.77 -5.38
CA ARG A 138 10.36 9.62 -4.49
C ARG A 138 10.64 10.98 -3.86
N HIS A 139 10.07 11.24 -2.68
CA HIS A 139 10.28 12.49 -1.97
C HIS A 139 11.79 12.65 -1.69
N GLU A 140 12.36 13.82 -1.98
CA GLU A 140 13.79 14.09 -1.75
C GLU A 140 14.19 13.94 -0.26
N ALA A 141 13.22 14.09 0.65
CA ALA A 141 13.39 13.85 2.08
C ALA A 141 13.90 12.43 2.39
N VAL A 142 13.47 11.40 1.65
CA VAL A 142 13.94 10.02 1.82
C VAL A 142 15.43 9.87 1.44
N LYS A 143 15.95 10.72 0.55
CA LYS A 143 17.40 10.78 0.26
C LYS A 143 18.20 11.47 1.37
N ARG A 144 17.62 12.42 2.11
CA ARG A 144 18.32 13.21 3.15
C ARG A 144 18.68 12.41 4.41
N ILE A 145 17.99 11.30 4.67
CA ILE A 145 18.29 10.43 5.83
C ILE A 145 19.62 9.65 5.69
N SER A 146 20.21 9.62 4.50
CA SER A 146 21.54 9.05 4.30
C SER A 146 22.71 9.89 4.88
N VAL A 147 22.46 11.09 5.40
CA VAL A 147 23.53 12.03 5.83
C VAL A 147 23.72 12.14 7.36
N LEU A 148 22.77 11.70 8.19
CA LEU A 148 22.86 11.89 9.65
C LEU A 148 23.53 10.75 10.44
N LYS A 149 24.14 9.76 9.77
CA LYS A 149 25.00 8.76 10.44
C LYS A 149 26.47 9.19 10.38
N ASN A 150 26.80 10.24 11.13
CA ASN A 150 28.16 10.56 11.59
C ASN A 150 28.05 11.42 12.86
N LEU A 151 27.60 10.78 13.94
CA LEU A 151 27.96 11.08 15.32
C LEU A 151 28.10 9.74 16.04
#